data_AF-A0A0Q4E8Z2-F1
#
_entry.id   AF-A0A0Q4E8Z2-F1
#
_cell.length_a   1.000
_cell.length_b   1.000
_cell.length_c   1.000
_cell.angle_alpha   90.00
_cell.angle_beta   90.00
_cell.angle_gamma   90.00
#
_symmetry.space_group_name_H-M   'P 1'
#
loop_
_entity.id
_entity.type
_entity.pdbx_description
1 polymer ?
#
loop_
_entity_poly.entity_id
_entity_poly.type
_entity_poly.pdbx_seq_one_letter_code
_entity_poly.pdbx_strand_id
1 'polypeptide(L)'
;MNPDIPLQLLGGITAREFLRDYWQKKPLLIRQAIPDFESPIDADELAGLALEEEVDSRLVIEHGERPWELRRGPFAEDAFSTLPEREWTLLVQAVDQFVPEVAELLGHFRFLPSWRIDDVMISFAAPGGSVGPHFDNYDVFLLQAQGKRNWKIGQMCNSESPLLQHADLRILAEFEQSEEWVLEPGDMLYLPPRLAHFGIAEDDCMTYSVGFRAPSAAEVLTHFTDFLSQYLTDEERYTDADAQPVSDPHQIQADALDRLKGLLAEHMSDERMLLTWFGQFMTEPRYPELVAGEELGEEDFISSLENGAILIRNPSARMAWSEVDDDVLLFASGQSRYLPGKLRELLKLVCSADALHSENLGTWLADEDGRDLLCELVKQGSLGFADE
;
A
#
# COMPACT_ATOMS: atom_id res chain seq x y z
N MET A 1 2.80 21.07 0.30
CA MET A 1 1.53 21.35 1.00
C MET A 1 1.85 21.98 2.35
N ASN A 2 1.09 22.99 2.81
CA ASN A 2 1.23 23.52 4.17
C ASN A 2 0.31 22.71 5.12
N PRO A 3 0.85 22.00 6.13
CA PRO A 3 0.07 21.09 6.98
C PRO A 3 -0.91 21.81 7.91
N ASP A 4 -0.84 23.13 8.00
CA ASP A 4 -1.67 23.99 8.86
C ASP A 4 -2.83 24.66 8.10
N ILE A 5 -3.00 24.34 6.81
CA ILE A 5 -4.18 24.75 6.03
C ILE A 5 -5.28 23.69 6.17
N PRO A 6 -6.53 24.08 6.50
CA PRO A 6 -7.67 23.18 6.48
C PRO A 6 -7.84 22.44 5.16
N LEU A 7 -8.09 21.14 5.21
CA LEU A 7 -8.32 20.30 4.04
C LEU A 7 -9.79 19.90 3.98
N GLN A 8 -10.45 20.16 2.84
CA GLN A 8 -11.83 19.72 2.61
C GLN A 8 -11.97 18.20 2.75
N LEU A 9 -10.98 17.45 2.25
CA LEU A 9 -10.89 16.00 2.37
C LEU A 9 -10.98 15.51 3.83
N LEU A 10 -10.59 16.34 4.81
CA LEU A 10 -10.63 16.01 6.24
C LEU A 10 -11.80 16.70 6.96
N GLY A 11 -12.76 17.28 6.23
CA GLY A 11 -13.90 17.98 6.80
C GLY A 11 -13.56 19.35 7.36
N GLY A 12 -12.53 20.01 6.83
CA GLY A 12 -12.12 21.35 7.24
C GLY A 12 -11.18 21.40 8.45
N ILE A 13 -10.66 20.27 8.92
CA ILE A 13 -9.52 20.24 9.85
C ILE A 13 -8.20 20.23 9.08
N THR A 14 -7.13 20.62 9.77
CA THR A 14 -5.78 20.59 9.20
C THR A 14 -5.21 19.17 9.20
N ALA A 15 -4.25 18.88 8.32
CA ALA A 15 -3.51 17.63 8.34
C ALA A 15 -2.83 17.39 9.70
N ARG A 16 -2.31 18.46 10.32
CA ARG A 16 -1.70 18.39 11.67
C ARG A 16 -2.70 17.93 12.73
N GLU A 17 -3.91 18.48 12.73
CA GLU A 17 -4.96 18.08 13.67
C GLU A 17 -5.38 16.62 13.45
N PHE A 18 -5.56 16.21 12.19
CA PHE A 18 -5.89 14.83 11.86
C PHE A 18 -4.83 13.83 12.39
N LEU A 19 -3.55 14.09 12.12
CA LEU A 19 -2.46 13.23 12.60
C LEU A 19 -2.35 13.22 14.14
N ARG A 20 -2.61 14.36 14.78
CA ARG A 20 -2.57 14.49 16.24
C ARG A 20 -3.72 13.74 16.91
N ASP A 21 -4.93 13.81 16.38
CA ASP A 21 -6.13 13.41 17.11
C ASP A 21 -6.80 12.13 16.58
N TYR A 22 -6.60 11.76 15.32
CA TYR A 22 -7.36 10.69 14.64
C TYR A 22 -6.47 9.57 14.11
N TRP A 23 -5.41 9.90 13.38
CA TRP A 23 -4.54 8.91 12.73
C TRP A 23 -4.03 7.87 13.74
N GLN A 24 -4.34 6.59 13.46
CA GLN A 24 -4.08 5.42 14.28
C GLN A 24 -4.66 5.45 15.70
N LYS A 25 -5.72 6.24 15.93
CA LYS A 25 -6.30 6.47 17.27
C LYS A 25 -7.80 6.23 17.33
N LYS A 26 -8.57 6.88 16.47
CA LYS A 26 -10.04 6.84 16.52
C LYS A 26 -10.65 7.13 15.15
N PRO A 27 -11.88 6.65 14.87
CA PRO A 27 -12.51 6.87 13.58
C PRO A 27 -12.86 8.35 13.36
N LEU A 28 -13.03 8.72 12.09
CA LEU A 28 -13.52 10.05 11.71
C LEU A 28 -14.48 9.92 10.53
N LEU A 29 -15.74 10.28 10.76
CA LEU A 29 -16.73 10.49 9.70
C LEU A 29 -16.56 11.90 9.11
N ILE A 30 -16.44 11.98 7.80
CA ILE A 30 -16.21 13.20 7.04
C ILE A 30 -17.34 13.31 6.01
N ARG A 31 -18.29 14.21 6.25
CA ARG A 31 -19.38 14.45 5.32
C ARG A 31 -18.88 15.29 4.15
N GLN A 32 -19.19 14.86 2.93
CA GLN A 32 -18.79 15.54 1.70
C GLN A 32 -17.29 15.85 1.68
N ALA A 33 -16.47 14.83 1.97
CA ALA A 33 -15.01 14.90 1.89
C ALA A 33 -14.59 15.27 0.46
N ILE A 34 -15.30 14.72 -0.53
CA ILE A 34 -15.20 15.12 -1.93
C ILE A 34 -16.62 15.46 -2.39
N PRO A 35 -17.02 16.75 -2.36
CA PRO A 35 -18.34 17.18 -2.80
C PRO A 35 -18.58 16.84 -4.27
N ASP A 36 -19.82 16.48 -4.61
CA ASP A 36 -20.23 16.15 -5.98
C ASP A 36 -19.33 15.08 -6.62
N PHE A 37 -18.84 14.11 -5.83
CA PHE A 37 -17.99 13.05 -6.34
C PHE A 37 -18.75 12.18 -7.34
N GLU A 38 -18.22 12.11 -8.56
CA GLU A 38 -18.65 11.20 -9.61
C GLU A 38 -17.62 10.07 -9.72
N SER A 39 -18.09 8.83 -9.63
CA SER A 39 -17.23 7.65 -9.78
C SER A 39 -16.64 7.63 -11.19
N PRO A 40 -15.30 7.56 -11.35
CA PRO A 40 -14.67 7.53 -12.67
C PRO A 40 -14.93 6.24 -13.44
N ILE A 41 -15.31 5.18 -12.74
CA ILE A 41 -15.77 3.93 -13.34
C ILE A 41 -17.13 3.54 -12.79
N ASP A 42 -17.92 2.85 -13.59
CA ASP A 42 -19.20 2.27 -13.18
C ASP A 42 -19.07 0.80 -12.71
N ALA A 43 -20.20 0.21 -12.34
CA ALA A 43 -20.25 -1.16 -11.83
C ALA A 43 -19.94 -2.22 -12.91
N ASP A 44 -20.28 -1.94 -14.18
CA ASP A 44 -20.03 -2.86 -15.30
C ASP A 44 -18.55 -2.83 -15.68
N GLU A 45 -17.91 -1.66 -15.66
CA GLU A 45 -16.46 -1.52 -15.85
C GLU A 45 -15.67 -2.20 -14.72
N LEU A 46 -16.10 -2.04 -13.47
CA LEU A 46 -15.50 -2.75 -12.33
C LEU A 46 -15.66 -4.28 -12.47
N ALA A 47 -16.85 -4.73 -12.90
CA ALA A 47 -17.06 -6.15 -13.19
C ALA A 47 -16.11 -6.61 -14.29
N GLY A 48 -15.98 -5.84 -15.39
CA GLY A 48 -15.04 -6.06 -16.49
C GLY A 48 -13.59 -6.28 -16.02
N LEU A 49 -13.08 -5.39 -15.17
CA LEU A 49 -11.74 -5.54 -14.57
C LEU A 49 -11.57 -6.87 -13.83
N ALA A 50 -12.63 -7.38 -13.19
CA ALA A 50 -12.57 -8.62 -12.43
C ALA A 50 -12.49 -9.89 -13.31
N LEU A 51 -12.59 -9.76 -14.63
CA LEU A 51 -12.40 -10.85 -15.60
C LEU A 51 -10.93 -10.98 -16.04
N GLU A 52 -10.12 -9.93 -15.89
CA GLU A 52 -8.73 -9.90 -16.36
C GLU A 52 -7.82 -10.79 -15.50
N GLU A 53 -6.87 -11.49 -16.11
CA GLU A 53 -6.02 -12.49 -15.44
C GLU A 53 -5.07 -11.85 -14.41
N GLU A 54 -4.65 -10.61 -14.67
CA GLU A 54 -3.71 -9.84 -13.85
C GLU A 54 -4.38 -9.16 -12.64
N VAL A 55 -5.71 -9.18 -12.55
CA VAL A 55 -6.48 -8.43 -11.54
C VAL A 55 -6.93 -9.35 -10.41
N ASP A 56 -6.48 -9.05 -9.18
CA ASP A 56 -6.97 -9.74 -7.97
C ASP A 56 -8.38 -9.27 -7.61
N SER A 57 -9.35 -10.16 -7.83
CA SER A 57 -10.75 -9.91 -7.52
C SER A 57 -11.37 -11.05 -6.72
N ARG A 58 -12.40 -10.70 -5.94
CA ARG A 58 -13.14 -11.66 -5.12
C ARG A 58 -14.59 -11.28 -4.98
N LEU A 59 -15.44 -12.29 -4.91
CA LEU A 59 -16.87 -12.18 -4.72
C LEU A 59 -17.25 -12.83 -3.39
N VAL A 60 -17.93 -12.08 -2.53
CA VAL A 60 -18.47 -12.57 -1.26
C VAL A 60 -19.98 -12.63 -1.36
N ILE A 61 -20.56 -13.80 -1.11
CA ILE A 61 -22.01 -14.05 -1.15
C ILE A 61 -22.45 -14.54 0.23
N GLU A 62 -23.30 -13.78 0.92
CA GLU A 62 -23.70 -14.11 2.30
C GLU A 62 -24.46 -15.45 2.37
N HIS A 63 -25.35 -15.70 1.41
CA HIS A 63 -26.20 -16.89 1.33
C HIS A 63 -25.99 -17.66 0.01
N GLY A 64 -24.74 -18.08 -0.24
CA GLY A 64 -24.36 -18.94 -1.36
C GLY A 64 -24.54 -20.44 -1.09
N GLU A 65 -23.71 -21.29 -1.71
CA GLU A 65 -23.68 -22.74 -1.44
C GLU A 65 -23.38 -23.06 0.03
N ARG A 66 -22.60 -22.17 0.66
CA ARG A 66 -22.32 -22.11 2.09
C ARG A 66 -22.46 -20.66 2.57
N PRO A 67 -22.80 -20.42 3.85
CA PRO A 67 -22.81 -19.06 4.39
C PRO A 67 -21.45 -18.39 4.19
N TRP A 68 -21.46 -17.15 3.70
CA TRP A 68 -20.26 -16.37 3.36
C TRP A 68 -19.37 -17.04 2.31
N GLU A 69 -19.99 -17.52 1.22
CA GLU A 69 -19.26 -18.10 0.10
C GLU A 69 -18.30 -17.07 -0.52
N LEU A 70 -17.02 -17.41 -0.56
CA LEU A 70 -15.99 -16.65 -1.27
C LEU A 70 -15.67 -17.33 -2.61
N ARG A 71 -15.75 -16.56 -3.69
CA ARG A 71 -15.22 -16.92 -5.01
C ARG A 71 -14.07 -15.97 -5.35
N ARG A 72 -13.03 -16.47 -6.01
CA ARG A 72 -11.87 -15.68 -6.44
C ARG A 72 -11.85 -15.61 -7.96
N GLY A 73 -11.43 -14.46 -8.48
CA GLY A 73 -11.24 -14.27 -9.91
C GLY A 73 -9.99 -14.97 -10.44
N PRO A 74 -9.70 -14.79 -11.75
CA PRO A 74 -10.53 -14.06 -12.71
C PRO A 74 -11.90 -14.73 -12.92
N PHE A 75 -12.93 -13.92 -13.14
CA PHE A 75 -14.29 -14.43 -13.36
C PHE A 75 -14.58 -14.63 -14.86
N ALA A 76 -15.53 -15.51 -15.18
CA ALA A 76 -16.08 -15.61 -16.53
C ALA A 76 -17.13 -14.52 -16.77
N GLU A 77 -17.35 -14.12 -18.03
CA GLU A 77 -18.34 -13.10 -18.41
C GLU A 77 -19.75 -13.38 -17.87
N ASP A 78 -20.15 -14.66 -17.80
CA ASP A 78 -21.48 -15.06 -17.33
C ASP A 78 -21.59 -15.16 -15.80
N ALA A 79 -20.49 -15.03 -15.05
CA ALA A 79 -20.47 -15.22 -13.61
C ALA A 79 -21.47 -14.31 -12.89
N PHE A 80 -21.50 -13.02 -13.26
CA PHE A 80 -22.36 -12.01 -12.63
C PHE A 80 -23.84 -12.19 -12.98
N SER A 81 -24.15 -12.74 -14.17
CA SER A 81 -25.54 -12.99 -14.60
C SER A 81 -26.26 -14.06 -13.77
N THR A 82 -25.51 -14.88 -13.04
CA THR A 82 -26.03 -15.97 -12.21
C THR A 82 -26.19 -15.60 -10.74
N LEU A 83 -25.78 -14.38 -10.36
CA LEU A 83 -25.82 -13.93 -8.97
C LEU A 83 -27.25 -13.60 -8.50
N PRO A 84 -27.55 -13.77 -7.20
CA PRO A 84 -28.80 -13.30 -6.64
C PRO A 84 -28.93 -11.78 -6.76
N GLU A 85 -30.14 -11.25 -6.68
CA GLU A 85 -30.38 -9.80 -6.75
C GLU A 85 -29.82 -9.01 -5.55
N ARG A 86 -29.37 -9.69 -4.48
CA ARG A 86 -29.07 -9.08 -3.17
C ARG A 86 -27.97 -9.87 -2.44
N GLU A 87 -27.41 -9.27 -1.39
CA GLU A 87 -26.56 -9.94 -0.37
C GLU A 87 -25.24 -10.52 -0.92
N TRP A 88 -24.66 -9.83 -1.90
CA TRP A 88 -23.31 -10.12 -2.40
C TRP A 88 -22.48 -8.86 -2.61
N THR A 89 -21.16 -9.02 -2.67
CA THR A 89 -20.20 -7.93 -2.87
C THR A 89 -19.04 -8.41 -3.72
N LEU A 90 -18.74 -7.68 -4.80
CA LEU A 90 -17.52 -7.79 -5.59
C LEU A 90 -16.47 -6.84 -5.00
N LEU A 91 -15.23 -7.30 -4.85
CA LEU A 91 -14.08 -6.51 -4.45
C LEU A 91 -12.97 -6.69 -5.49
N VAL A 92 -12.42 -5.60 -5.98
CA VAL A 92 -11.31 -5.58 -6.94
C VAL A 92 -10.17 -4.79 -6.32
N GLN A 93 -9.00 -5.41 -6.19
CA GLN A 93 -7.83 -4.80 -5.56
C GLN A 93 -7.12 -3.86 -6.52
N ALA A 94 -6.36 -2.90 -5.97
CA ALA A 94 -5.43 -2.07 -6.72
C ALA A 94 -5.97 -1.46 -8.03
N VAL A 95 -7.22 -0.99 -8.02
CA VAL A 95 -7.86 -0.45 -9.23
C VAL A 95 -7.17 0.84 -9.69
N ASP A 96 -6.51 1.56 -8.78
CA ASP A 96 -5.62 2.68 -9.10
C ASP A 96 -4.46 2.32 -10.03
N GLN A 97 -4.06 1.05 -10.10
CA GLN A 97 -2.98 0.61 -10.99
C GLN A 97 -3.46 0.34 -12.42
N PHE A 98 -4.76 0.16 -12.62
CA PHE A 98 -5.36 -0.18 -13.91
C PHE A 98 -6.20 0.98 -14.49
N VAL A 99 -6.69 1.89 -13.64
CA VAL A 99 -7.53 3.02 -14.03
C VAL A 99 -6.89 4.34 -13.57
N PRO A 100 -6.29 5.13 -14.48
CA PRO A 100 -5.61 6.38 -14.14
C PRO A 100 -6.48 7.38 -13.35
N GLU A 101 -7.76 7.51 -13.68
CA GLU A 101 -8.70 8.40 -13.02
C GLU A 101 -8.97 7.97 -11.56
N VAL A 102 -8.82 6.68 -11.24
CA VAL A 102 -8.85 6.20 -9.85
C VAL A 102 -7.54 6.55 -9.14
N ALA A 103 -6.39 6.47 -9.83
CA ALA A 103 -5.10 6.85 -9.28
C ALA A 103 -5.03 8.33 -8.86
N GLU A 104 -5.73 9.22 -9.60
CA GLU A 104 -5.82 10.64 -9.25
C GLU A 104 -6.38 10.87 -7.84
N LEU A 105 -7.23 9.97 -7.34
CA LEU A 105 -7.77 10.04 -5.98
C LEU A 105 -6.64 10.04 -4.92
N LEU A 106 -5.56 9.30 -5.15
CA LEU A 106 -4.40 9.24 -4.25
C LEU A 106 -3.72 10.61 -4.08
N GLY A 107 -3.85 11.50 -5.07
CA GLY A 107 -3.36 12.87 -5.02
C GLY A 107 -3.92 13.67 -3.83
N HIS A 108 -5.14 13.36 -3.38
CA HIS A 108 -5.75 13.99 -2.21
C HIS A 108 -5.07 13.61 -0.89
N PHE A 109 -4.40 12.45 -0.83
CA PHE A 109 -3.77 11.89 0.38
C PHE A 109 -2.30 12.28 0.56
N ARG A 110 -1.78 13.22 -0.25
CA ARG A 110 -0.38 13.73 -0.20
C ARG A 110 0.04 14.39 1.13
N PHE A 111 -0.85 14.48 2.13
CA PHE A 111 -0.51 14.87 3.51
C PHE A 111 0.08 13.70 4.33
N LEU A 112 -0.02 12.46 3.82
CA LEU A 112 0.62 11.27 4.35
C LEU A 112 1.83 10.88 3.48
N PRO A 113 2.84 10.20 4.03
CA PRO A 113 3.95 9.68 3.23
C PRO A 113 3.46 8.65 2.20
N SER A 114 3.89 8.77 0.94
CA SER A 114 3.48 7.87 -0.15
C SER A 114 3.76 6.41 0.13
N TRP A 115 4.89 6.09 0.78
CA TRP A 115 5.27 4.72 1.13
C TRP A 115 4.27 4.03 2.08
N ARG A 116 3.42 4.79 2.79
CA ARG A 116 2.37 4.25 3.68
C ARG A 116 1.08 3.90 2.93
N ILE A 117 0.79 4.52 1.79
CA ILE A 117 -0.40 4.22 0.99
C ILE A 117 -0.18 2.86 0.34
N ASP A 118 -1.16 1.96 0.39
CA ASP A 118 -1.06 0.67 -0.28
C ASP A 118 -1.63 0.78 -1.70
N ASP A 119 -2.95 0.86 -1.81
CA ASP A 119 -3.72 0.85 -3.05
C ASP A 119 -5.14 1.43 -2.85
N VAL A 120 -5.92 1.48 -3.94
CA VAL A 120 -7.37 1.74 -3.93
C VAL A 120 -8.11 0.47 -4.33
N MET A 121 -8.66 -0.23 -3.33
CA MET A 121 -9.59 -1.33 -3.57
C MET A 121 -11.00 -0.78 -3.76
N ILE A 122 -11.68 -1.17 -4.83
CA ILE A 122 -13.07 -0.77 -5.09
C ILE A 122 -13.99 -1.98 -4.86
N SER A 123 -15.09 -1.73 -4.15
CA SER A 123 -16.15 -2.72 -4.01
C SER A 123 -17.44 -2.24 -4.64
N PHE A 124 -18.12 -3.15 -5.33
CA PHE A 124 -19.54 -3.04 -5.67
C PHE A 124 -20.35 -3.99 -4.80
N ALA A 125 -21.49 -3.54 -4.27
CA ALA A 125 -22.39 -4.39 -3.51
C ALA A 125 -23.85 -4.18 -3.93
N ALA A 126 -24.54 -5.29 -4.19
CA ALA A 126 -25.99 -5.31 -4.32
C ALA A 126 -26.67 -5.05 -2.97
N PRO A 127 -27.99 -4.78 -2.90
CA PRO A 127 -28.65 -4.42 -1.65
C PRO A 127 -28.51 -5.51 -0.57
N GLY A 128 -28.13 -5.12 0.64
CA GLY A 128 -27.78 -6.03 1.73
C GLY A 128 -26.38 -6.64 1.63
N GLY A 129 -25.68 -6.42 0.51
CA GLY A 129 -24.31 -6.92 0.29
C GLY A 129 -23.34 -6.42 1.34
N SER A 130 -22.53 -7.36 1.85
CA SER A 130 -21.51 -7.10 2.85
C SER A 130 -20.40 -8.15 2.78
N VAL A 131 -19.28 -7.86 3.43
CA VAL A 131 -18.20 -8.82 3.72
C VAL A 131 -18.26 -9.33 5.17
N GLY A 132 -19.30 -8.95 5.92
CA GLY A 132 -19.49 -9.29 7.32
C GLY A 132 -18.74 -8.34 8.27
N PRO A 133 -19.01 -8.42 9.59
CA PRO A 133 -18.25 -7.68 10.59
C PRO A 133 -16.81 -8.19 10.64
N HIS A 134 -15.85 -7.30 10.49
CA HIS A 134 -14.43 -7.65 10.48
C HIS A 134 -13.57 -6.50 11.01
N PHE A 135 -12.26 -6.70 11.04
CA PHE A 135 -11.28 -5.67 11.32
C PHE A 135 -10.03 -5.90 10.47
N ASP A 136 -9.33 -4.81 10.16
CA ASP A 136 -8.09 -4.85 9.40
C ASP A 136 -6.88 -4.47 10.28
N ASN A 137 -5.67 -4.79 9.85
CA ASN A 137 -4.45 -4.35 10.55
C ASN A 137 -3.88 -3.04 10.00
N TYR A 138 -4.63 -2.37 9.12
CA TYR A 138 -4.21 -1.15 8.46
C TYR A 138 -5.20 -0.01 8.66
N ASP A 139 -4.71 1.21 8.43
CA ASP A 139 -5.53 2.41 8.29
C ASP A 139 -6.29 2.35 6.96
N VAL A 140 -7.54 2.82 6.93
CA VAL A 140 -8.32 2.89 5.67
C VAL A 140 -9.20 4.13 5.65
N PHE A 141 -9.34 4.73 4.47
CA PHE A 141 -10.41 5.69 4.17
C PHE A 141 -11.42 5.05 3.22
N LEU A 142 -12.67 4.99 3.66
CA LEU A 142 -13.80 4.43 2.94
C LEU A 142 -14.60 5.58 2.33
N LEU A 143 -14.37 5.88 1.05
CA LEU A 143 -15.10 6.87 0.28
C LEU A 143 -16.33 6.23 -0.36
N GLN A 144 -17.51 6.77 -0.10
CA GLN A 144 -18.73 6.34 -0.78
C GLN A 144 -18.79 6.99 -2.16
N ALA A 145 -18.79 6.16 -3.20
CA ALA A 145 -18.71 6.61 -4.59
C ALA A 145 -20.07 6.66 -5.28
N GLN A 146 -20.88 5.63 -5.07
CA GLN A 146 -22.24 5.51 -5.63
C GLN A 146 -23.15 4.83 -4.61
N GLY A 147 -24.46 5.09 -4.67
CA GLY A 147 -25.43 4.51 -3.74
C GLY A 147 -25.16 4.86 -2.28
N LYS A 148 -25.74 4.10 -1.36
CA LYS A 148 -25.63 4.28 0.09
C LYS A 148 -25.18 3.02 0.79
N ARG A 149 -24.28 3.20 1.76
CA ARG A 149 -23.80 2.12 2.62
C ARG A 149 -23.96 2.50 4.08
N ASN A 150 -24.62 1.64 4.83
CA ASN A 150 -24.74 1.74 6.28
C ASN A 150 -23.51 1.11 6.94
N TRP A 151 -22.67 1.94 7.55
CA TRP A 151 -21.47 1.55 8.27
C TRP A 151 -21.72 1.53 9.77
N LYS A 152 -21.50 0.36 10.37
CA LYS A 152 -21.50 0.16 11.83
C LYS A 152 -20.07 0.02 12.31
N ILE A 153 -19.75 0.68 13.42
CA ILE A 153 -18.45 0.60 14.10
C ILE A 153 -18.62 -0.22 15.37
N GLY A 154 -17.61 -1.03 15.69
CA GLY A 154 -17.61 -1.89 16.86
C GLY A 154 -16.45 -1.60 17.82
N GLN A 155 -16.00 -2.67 18.48
CA GLN A 155 -14.89 -2.69 19.41
C GLN A 155 -13.51 -2.65 18.74
N MET A 156 -12.46 -2.38 19.52
CA MET A 156 -11.07 -2.64 19.10
C MET A 156 -10.78 -4.15 19.20
N CYS A 157 -10.23 -4.71 18.13
CA CYS A 157 -9.94 -6.13 17.99
C CYS A 157 -8.44 -6.44 18.09
N ASN A 158 -8.12 -7.73 18.24
CA ASN A 158 -6.76 -8.25 18.24
C ASN A 158 -6.77 -9.72 17.78
N SER A 159 -5.64 -10.41 17.88
CA SER A 159 -5.49 -11.81 17.47
C SER A 159 -6.34 -12.80 18.27
N GLU A 160 -6.86 -12.41 19.44
CA GLU A 160 -7.70 -13.23 20.30
C GLU A 160 -9.19 -12.95 20.09
N SER A 161 -9.55 -11.96 19.26
CA SER A 161 -10.95 -11.64 18.96
C SER A 161 -11.64 -12.86 18.31
N PRO A 162 -12.79 -13.33 18.86
CA PRO A 162 -13.47 -14.51 18.35
C PRO A 162 -13.92 -14.32 16.90
N LEU A 163 -13.55 -15.26 16.03
CA LEU A 163 -13.96 -15.31 14.64
C LEU A 163 -14.94 -16.47 14.41
N LEU A 164 -15.85 -16.30 13.45
CA LEU A 164 -16.60 -17.41 12.91
C LEU A 164 -15.64 -18.43 12.29
N GLN A 165 -16.00 -19.71 12.39
CA GLN A 165 -15.24 -20.76 11.72
C GLN A 165 -15.49 -20.67 10.21
N HIS A 166 -14.60 -19.96 9.51
CA HIS A 166 -14.61 -19.85 8.06
C HIS A 166 -13.19 -20.07 7.53
N ALA A 167 -13.05 -20.79 6.42
CA ALA A 167 -11.74 -21.15 5.88
C ALA A 167 -11.01 -19.94 5.28
N ASP A 168 -11.77 -19.05 4.64
CA ASP A 168 -11.21 -18.05 3.72
C ASP A 168 -11.50 -16.60 4.10
N LEU A 169 -12.34 -16.35 5.12
CA LEU A 169 -12.80 -15.03 5.51
C LEU A 169 -12.64 -14.85 7.03
N ARG A 170 -12.28 -13.65 7.45
CA ARG A 170 -12.12 -13.29 8.87
C ARG A 170 -13.34 -12.49 9.34
N ILE A 171 -14.39 -13.21 9.68
CA ILE A 171 -15.64 -12.61 10.15
C ILE A 171 -15.69 -12.73 11.67
N LEU A 172 -15.93 -11.62 12.37
CA LEU A 172 -16.10 -11.58 13.81
C LEU A 172 -17.33 -12.39 14.22
N ALA A 173 -17.18 -13.26 15.22
CA ALA A 173 -18.30 -14.01 15.80
C ALA A 173 -19.21 -13.11 16.64
N GLU A 174 -18.63 -12.05 17.22
CA GLU A 174 -19.31 -11.08 18.07
C GLU A 174 -18.96 -9.66 17.62
N PHE A 175 -19.99 -8.81 17.54
CA PHE A 175 -19.85 -7.41 17.13
C PHE A 175 -20.58 -6.51 18.11
N GLU A 176 -19.83 -5.77 18.91
CA GLU A 176 -20.32 -4.81 19.89
C GLU A 176 -20.45 -3.44 19.24
N GLN A 177 -21.58 -3.20 18.56
CA GLN A 177 -21.83 -1.94 17.87
C GLN A 177 -21.77 -0.74 18.84
N SER A 178 -20.96 0.26 18.48
CA SER A 178 -20.78 1.52 19.21
C SER A 178 -21.38 2.71 18.47
N GLU A 179 -21.14 2.81 17.15
CA GLU A 179 -21.58 3.91 16.29
C GLU A 179 -22.14 3.36 14.97
N GLU A 180 -23.00 4.14 14.30
CA GLU A 180 -23.66 3.76 13.06
C GLU A 180 -23.94 4.99 12.19
N TRP A 181 -23.59 4.91 10.90
CA TRP A 181 -23.79 5.97 9.93
C TRP A 181 -24.12 5.43 8.54
N VAL A 182 -25.12 6.03 7.90
CA VAL A 182 -25.30 5.88 6.44
C VAL A 182 -24.43 6.92 5.75
N LEU A 183 -23.57 6.47 4.83
CA LEU A 183 -22.78 7.32 3.95
C LEU A 183 -23.49 7.49 2.61
N GLU A 184 -23.45 8.71 2.08
CA GLU A 184 -23.93 9.08 0.75
C GLU A 184 -22.73 9.43 -0.16
N PRO A 185 -22.90 9.47 -1.50
CA PRO A 185 -21.79 9.79 -2.40
C PRO A 185 -21.03 11.07 -2.00
N GLY A 186 -19.70 10.96 -1.97
CA GLY A 186 -18.79 12.03 -1.52
C GLY A 186 -18.48 12.03 -0.01
N ASP A 187 -19.25 11.30 0.81
CA ASP A 187 -18.91 11.09 2.21
C ASP A 187 -17.76 10.09 2.37
N MET A 188 -16.96 10.26 3.41
CA MET A 188 -15.81 9.41 3.68
C MET A 188 -15.73 9.04 5.16
N LEU A 189 -15.34 7.80 5.44
CA LEU A 189 -15.12 7.29 6.78
C LEU A 189 -13.68 6.81 6.93
N TYR A 190 -12.93 7.44 7.83
CA TYR A 190 -11.61 6.97 8.23
C TYR A 190 -11.72 5.99 9.39
N LEU A 191 -11.02 4.85 9.29
CA LEU A 191 -10.90 3.84 10.33
C LEU A 191 -9.43 3.56 10.66
N PRO A 192 -9.03 3.61 11.95
CA PRO A 192 -7.70 3.18 12.37
C PRO A 192 -7.60 1.63 12.38
N PRO A 193 -6.37 1.09 12.43
CA PRO A 193 -6.14 -0.34 12.50
C PRO A 193 -6.90 -0.98 13.66
N ARG A 194 -7.44 -2.17 13.38
CA ARG A 194 -8.11 -3.09 14.30
C ARG A 194 -9.44 -2.61 14.87
N LEU A 195 -9.96 -1.49 14.41
CA LEU A 195 -11.31 -1.10 14.75
C LEU A 195 -12.31 -1.97 13.97
N ALA A 196 -13.18 -2.67 14.69
CA ALA A 196 -14.21 -3.50 14.07
C ALA A 196 -15.19 -2.62 13.27
N HIS A 197 -15.53 -3.06 12.07
CA HIS A 197 -16.46 -2.36 11.21
C HIS A 197 -17.29 -3.34 10.38
N PHE A 198 -18.50 -2.90 10.03
CA PHE A 198 -19.49 -3.70 9.31
C PHE A 198 -20.30 -2.82 8.37
N GLY A 199 -19.98 -2.87 7.09
CA GLY A 199 -20.63 -2.07 6.04
C GLY A 199 -21.67 -2.89 5.29
N ILE A 200 -22.89 -2.42 5.24
CA ILE A 200 -24.03 -3.08 4.59
C ILE A 200 -24.61 -2.13 3.55
N ALA A 201 -24.69 -2.57 2.30
CA ALA A 201 -25.27 -1.79 1.22
C ALA A 201 -26.79 -1.60 1.43
N GLU A 202 -27.29 -0.35 1.35
CA GLU A 202 -28.75 -0.09 1.40
C GLU A 202 -29.39 -0.27 0.02
N ASP A 203 -28.66 0.09 -1.03
CA ASP A 203 -28.97 -0.06 -2.45
C ASP A 203 -27.70 -0.53 -3.20
N ASP A 204 -27.77 -0.62 -4.54
CA ASP A 204 -26.59 -0.87 -5.36
C ASP A 204 -25.57 0.25 -5.13
N CYS A 205 -24.41 -0.08 -4.60
CA CYS A 205 -23.47 0.92 -4.13
C CYS A 205 -22.01 0.56 -4.43
N MET A 206 -21.18 1.61 -4.59
CA MET A 206 -19.74 1.50 -4.76
C MET A 206 -19.02 2.21 -3.63
N THR A 207 -17.97 1.55 -3.11
CA THR A 207 -17.11 2.10 -2.05
C THR A 207 -15.66 1.95 -2.45
N TYR A 208 -14.92 3.06 -2.39
CA TYR A 208 -13.50 3.15 -2.70
C TYR A 208 -12.74 3.12 -1.38
N SER A 209 -11.91 2.11 -1.20
CA SER A 209 -11.14 1.89 0.02
C SER A 209 -9.68 2.27 -0.26
N VAL A 210 -9.28 3.46 0.20
CA VAL A 210 -7.88 3.88 0.15
C VAL A 210 -7.15 3.22 1.30
N GLY A 211 -6.46 2.13 0.98
CA GLY A 211 -5.74 1.28 1.92
C GLY A 211 -4.37 1.85 2.27
N PHE A 212 -3.89 1.49 3.46
CA PHE A 212 -2.53 1.80 3.89
C PHE A 212 -1.84 0.52 4.29
N ARG A 213 -0.51 0.53 4.28
CA ARG A 213 0.30 -0.61 4.74
C ARG A 213 1.24 -0.22 5.84
N ALA A 214 1.52 -1.18 6.71
CA ALA A 214 2.53 -1.10 7.74
C ALA A 214 3.02 -2.54 8.03
N PRO A 215 4.34 -2.78 8.04
CA PRO A 215 4.86 -4.11 8.33
C PRO A 215 4.56 -4.52 9.77
N SER A 216 4.18 -5.77 9.96
CA SER A 216 4.08 -6.41 11.26
C SER A 216 5.48 -6.68 11.84
N ALA A 217 5.56 -6.85 13.16
CA ALA A 217 6.83 -7.20 13.81
C ALA A 217 7.44 -8.51 13.28
N ALA A 218 6.60 -9.48 12.88
CA ALA A 218 7.07 -10.74 12.32
C ALA A 218 7.65 -10.57 10.91
N GLU A 219 7.05 -9.72 10.08
CA GLU A 219 7.59 -9.37 8.75
C GLU A 219 8.91 -8.62 8.89
N VAL A 220 8.97 -7.62 9.79
CA VAL A 220 10.23 -6.89 10.06
C VAL A 220 11.34 -7.84 10.47
N LEU A 221 11.09 -8.70 11.47
CA LEU A 221 12.12 -9.62 11.95
C LEU A 221 12.56 -10.62 10.89
N THR A 222 11.60 -11.26 10.20
CA THR A 222 11.90 -12.29 9.20
C THR A 222 12.65 -11.70 8.01
N HIS A 223 12.07 -10.69 7.36
CA HIS A 223 12.65 -10.15 6.12
C HIS A 223 13.95 -9.40 6.37
N PHE A 224 14.08 -8.70 7.51
CA PHE A 224 15.33 -8.00 7.80
C PHE A 224 16.47 -8.99 8.10
N THR A 225 16.21 -10.08 8.83
CA THR A 225 17.25 -11.10 9.05
C THR A 225 17.62 -11.82 7.76
N ASP A 226 16.65 -12.09 6.88
CA ASP A 226 16.90 -12.69 5.57
C ASP A 226 17.75 -11.74 4.70
N PHE A 227 17.46 -10.44 4.72
CA PHE A 227 18.25 -9.42 4.03
C PHE A 227 19.69 -9.36 4.56
N LEU A 228 19.88 -9.26 5.89
CA LEU A 228 21.21 -9.21 6.50
C LEU A 228 22.03 -10.46 6.15
N SER A 229 21.40 -11.64 6.13
CA SER A 229 22.08 -12.91 5.86
C SER A 229 22.80 -12.96 4.50
N GLN A 230 22.38 -12.14 3.53
CA GLN A 230 22.99 -12.06 2.20
C GLN A 230 24.37 -11.40 2.22
N TYR A 231 24.69 -10.64 3.27
CA TYR A 231 25.95 -9.89 3.41
C TYR A 231 26.89 -10.47 4.47
N LEU A 232 26.40 -11.42 5.28
CA LEU A 232 27.19 -12.08 6.32
C LEU A 232 28.02 -13.22 5.73
N THR A 233 29.21 -13.43 6.29
CA THR A 233 30.09 -14.53 5.90
C THR A 233 29.97 -15.71 6.87
N ASP A 234 30.16 -16.93 6.37
CA ASP A 234 30.15 -18.16 7.19
C ASP A 234 31.31 -18.23 8.23
N GLU A 235 32.26 -17.29 8.15
CA GLU A 235 33.43 -17.19 9.03
C GLU A 235 33.10 -16.43 10.32
N GLU A 236 32.10 -15.53 10.32
CA GLU A 236 31.63 -14.81 11.50
C GLU A 236 30.81 -15.76 12.39
N ARG A 237 31.44 -16.26 13.46
CA ARG A 237 30.86 -17.29 14.33
C ARG A 237 30.88 -16.88 15.80
N TYR A 238 29.91 -17.41 16.53
CA TYR A 238 29.95 -17.42 17.99
C TYR A 238 31.31 -17.92 18.49
N THR A 239 31.91 -17.17 19.40
CA THR A 239 33.20 -17.49 20.03
C THR A 239 33.09 -17.41 21.54
N ASP A 240 33.72 -18.38 22.21
CA ASP A 240 33.82 -18.47 23.67
C ASP A 240 35.26 -18.75 24.08
N ALA A 241 36.23 -18.13 23.41
CA ALA A 241 37.66 -18.32 23.64
C ALA A 241 38.10 -18.16 25.12
N ASP A 242 37.36 -17.38 25.91
CA ASP A 242 37.61 -17.15 27.35
C ASP A 242 36.72 -18.02 28.28
N ALA A 243 36.08 -19.06 27.75
CA ALA A 243 35.20 -19.96 28.51
C ALA A 243 35.92 -20.58 29.71
N GLN A 244 35.22 -20.63 30.84
CA GLN A 244 35.70 -21.25 32.07
C GLN A 244 35.09 -22.65 32.24
N PRO A 245 35.77 -23.59 32.93
CA PRO A 245 35.19 -24.90 33.23
C PRO A 245 33.85 -24.79 33.97
N VAL A 246 32.84 -25.52 33.47
CA VAL A 246 31.49 -25.56 34.06
C VAL A 246 31.31 -26.76 35.00
N SER A 247 30.41 -26.63 35.97
CA SER A 247 30.04 -27.72 36.89
C SER A 247 29.03 -28.70 36.29
N ASP A 248 28.16 -28.24 35.39
CA ASP A 248 27.21 -29.07 34.65
C ASP A 248 27.35 -28.79 33.14
N PRO A 249 27.87 -29.74 32.34
CA PRO A 249 28.07 -29.55 30.91
C PRO A 249 26.76 -29.50 30.10
N HIS A 250 25.61 -29.82 30.69
CA HIS A 250 24.31 -29.78 30.00
C HIS A 250 23.58 -28.44 30.20
N GLN A 251 24.12 -27.54 31.03
CA GLN A 251 23.55 -26.23 31.27
C GLN A 251 24.07 -25.21 30.26
N ILE A 252 23.16 -24.56 29.52
CA ILE A 252 23.49 -23.35 28.75
C ILE A 252 23.75 -22.23 29.75
N GLN A 253 24.98 -21.73 29.74
CA GLN A 253 25.42 -20.70 30.67
C GLN A 253 24.80 -19.35 30.29
N ALA A 254 24.54 -18.50 31.29
CA ALA A 254 23.91 -17.19 31.07
C ALA A 254 24.80 -16.29 30.19
N ASP A 255 26.12 -16.37 30.34
CA ASP A 255 27.08 -15.62 29.54
C ASP A 255 27.09 -16.04 28.06
N ALA A 256 26.73 -17.29 27.74
CA ALA A 256 26.56 -17.75 26.36
C ALA A 256 25.38 -17.03 25.67
N LEU A 257 24.29 -16.81 26.42
CA LEU A 257 23.15 -16.03 25.92
C LEU A 257 23.53 -14.55 25.73
N ASP A 258 24.34 -13.98 26.63
CA ASP A 258 24.77 -12.59 26.50
C ASP A 258 25.73 -12.39 25.31
N ARG A 259 26.62 -13.35 25.03
CA ARG A 259 27.42 -13.38 23.79
C ARG A 259 26.54 -13.45 22.54
N LEU A 260 25.51 -14.31 22.55
CA LEU A 260 24.57 -14.42 21.44
C LEU A 260 23.78 -13.12 21.21
N LYS A 261 23.33 -12.45 22.29
CA LYS A 261 22.70 -11.12 22.19
C LYS A 261 23.65 -10.09 21.61
N GLY A 262 24.94 -10.15 21.98
CA GLY A 262 25.98 -9.29 21.41
C GLY A 262 26.09 -9.46 19.91
N LEU A 263 26.17 -10.71 19.42
CA LEU A 263 26.20 -11.02 17.99
C LEU A 263 24.95 -10.50 17.25
N LEU A 264 23.76 -10.69 17.82
CA LEU A 264 22.53 -10.14 17.25
C LEU A 264 22.58 -8.60 17.18
N ALA A 265 23.00 -7.96 18.27
CA ALA A 265 23.07 -6.50 18.34
C ALA A 265 24.09 -5.92 17.36
N GLU A 266 25.23 -6.58 17.16
CA GLU A 266 26.26 -6.17 16.20
C GLU A 266 25.71 -6.03 14.78
N HIS A 267 24.96 -7.01 14.30
CA HIS A 267 24.42 -6.99 12.93
C HIS A 267 23.09 -6.25 12.79
N MET A 268 22.22 -6.30 13.82
CA MET A 268 20.89 -5.67 13.74
C MET A 268 20.89 -4.16 14.01
N SER A 269 22.02 -3.59 14.46
CA SER A 269 22.11 -2.16 14.81
C SER A 269 22.59 -1.25 13.67
N ASP A 270 22.89 -1.80 12.49
CA ASP A 270 23.28 -1.00 11.33
C ASP A 270 22.06 -0.25 10.75
N GLU A 271 21.96 1.04 11.08
CA GLU A 271 20.89 1.93 10.62
C GLU A 271 20.84 2.09 9.10
N ARG A 272 21.98 1.99 8.39
CA ARG A 272 22.01 2.12 6.92
C ARG A 272 21.45 0.87 6.27
N MET A 273 21.82 -0.31 6.77
CA MET A 273 21.22 -1.58 6.31
C MET A 273 19.73 -1.63 6.61
N LEU A 274 19.32 -1.19 7.81
CA LEU A 274 17.90 -1.10 8.17
C LEU A 274 17.13 -0.16 7.24
N LEU A 275 17.66 1.05 6.98
CA LEU A 275 17.05 2.00 6.05
C LEU A 275 16.96 1.43 4.64
N THR A 276 18.00 0.74 4.19
CA THR A 276 18.07 0.14 2.85
C THR A 276 17.00 -0.92 2.67
N TRP A 277 16.97 -1.89 3.59
CA TRP A 277 15.94 -2.93 3.61
C TRP A 277 14.54 -2.34 3.72
N PHE A 278 14.32 -1.39 4.62
CA PHE A 278 13.00 -0.80 4.84
C PHE A 278 12.48 -0.09 3.61
N GLY A 279 13.34 0.71 2.95
CA GLY A 279 12.97 1.39 1.72
C GLY A 279 12.67 0.43 0.58
N GLN A 280 13.48 -0.62 0.40
CA GLN A 280 13.22 -1.69 -0.57
C GLN A 280 11.88 -2.39 -0.28
N PHE A 281 11.69 -2.88 0.95
CA PHE A 281 10.48 -3.61 1.36
C PHE A 281 9.20 -2.77 1.21
N MET A 282 9.23 -1.48 1.56
CA MET A 282 8.05 -0.60 1.45
C MET A 282 7.78 -0.10 0.02
N THR A 283 8.75 -0.20 -0.88
CA THR A 283 8.60 0.14 -2.30
C THR A 283 8.50 -1.09 -3.20
N GLU A 284 8.48 -2.29 -2.65
CA GLU A 284 8.21 -3.50 -3.41
C GLU A 284 6.78 -3.43 -4.01
N PRO A 285 6.63 -3.55 -5.35
CA PRO A 285 5.34 -3.54 -6.02
C PRO A 285 4.47 -4.71 -5.55
N ARG A 286 3.15 -4.51 -5.59
CA ARG A 286 2.20 -5.60 -5.32
C ARG A 286 2.23 -6.67 -6.41
N TYR A 287 2.37 -6.23 -7.66
CA TYR A 287 2.48 -7.05 -8.87
C TYR A 287 3.83 -6.75 -9.56
N PRO A 288 4.93 -7.37 -9.12
CA PRO A 288 6.26 -7.11 -9.70
C PRO A 288 6.34 -7.36 -11.21
N GLU A 289 5.52 -8.27 -11.73
CA GLU A 289 5.39 -8.58 -13.15
C GLU A 289 4.87 -7.41 -14.00
N LEU A 290 4.13 -6.47 -13.41
CA LEU A 290 3.66 -5.26 -14.08
C LEU A 290 4.72 -4.15 -14.12
N VAL A 291 5.84 -4.32 -13.40
CA VAL A 291 6.98 -3.41 -13.42
C VAL A 291 8.09 -4.01 -14.27
N ALA A 292 7.93 -3.89 -15.58
CA ALA A 292 8.90 -4.32 -16.57
C ALA A 292 9.25 -3.14 -17.49
N GLY A 293 10.55 -2.87 -17.64
CA GLY A 293 11.05 -1.79 -18.50
C GLY A 293 11.56 -2.27 -19.84
N GLU A 294 11.88 -1.32 -20.70
CA GLU A 294 12.47 -1.58 -22.00
C GLU A 294 14.00 -1.50 -21.94
N GLU A 295 14.67 -2.41 -22.65
CA GLU A 295 16.13 -2.33 -22.86
C GLU A 295 16.43 -1.20 -23.85
N LEU A 296 16.86 -0.06 -23.33
CA LEU A 296 17.10 1.17 -24.10
C LEU A 296 18.52 1.70 -23.82
N GLY A 297 19.23 2.11 -24.87
CA GLY A 297 20.50 2.83 -24.75
C GLY A 297 20.30 4.29 -24.31
N GLU A 298 21.31 4.89 -23.68
CA GLU A 298 21.25 6.30 -23.25
C GLU A 298 21.01 7.27 -24.43
N GLU A 299 21.62 7.01 -25.59
CA GLU A 299 21.44 7.84 -26.78
C GLU A 299 19.98 7.83 -27.28
N ASP A 300 19.35 6.65 -27.30
CA ASP A 300 17.94 6.50 -27.70
C ASP A 300 17.01 7.13 -26.67
N PHE A 301 17.31 7.01 -25.37
CA PHE A 301 16.59 7.67 -24.29
C PHE A 301 16.53 9.19 -24.46
N ILE A 302 17.71 9.81 -24.65
CA ILE A 302 17.81 11.26 -24.83
C ILE A 302 17.06 11.68 -26.10
N SER A 303 17.28 10.97 -27.21
CA SER A 303 16.62 11.23 -28.48
C SER A 303 15.10 11.21 -28.36
N SER A 304 14.53 10.22 -27.65
CA SER A 304 13.07 10.16 -27.41
C SER A 304 12.56 11.42 -26.69
N LEU A 305 13.23 11.83 -25.61
CA LEU A 305 12.85 13.03 -24.86
C LEU A 305 13.00 14.33 -25.66
N GLU A 306 14.07 14.45 -26.46
CA GLU A 306 14.29 15.59 -27.35
C GLU A 306 13.23 15.67 -28.46
N ASN A 307 12.73 14.52 -28.92
CA ASN A 307 11.64 14.43 -29.89
C ASN A 307 10.25 14.60 -29.26
N GLY A 308 10.17 14.92 -27.96
CA GLY A 308 8.93 15.27 -27.28
C GLY A 308 8.27 14.12 -26.53
N ALA A 309 8.92 12.98 -26.38
CA ALA A 309 8.41 11.91 -25.53
C ALA A 309 8.28 12.39 -24.08
N ILE A 310 7.27 11.85 -23.39
CA ILE A 310 6.97 12.14 -21.99
C ILE A 310 7.19 10.85 -21.21
N LEU A 311 7.87 10.93 -20.08
CA LEU A 311 7.96 9.83 -19.13
C LEU A 311 6.87 9.97 -18.09
N ILE A 312 6.21 8.86 -17.79
CA ILE A 312 5.22 8.73 -16.73
C ILE A 312 5.67 7.65 -15.76
N ARG A 313 5.18 7.73 -14.52
CA ARG A 313 5.39 6.65 -13.56
C ARG A 313 4.53 5.45 -13.96
N ASN A 314 5.12 4.27 -13.93
CA ASN A 314 4.34 3.04 -14.04
C ASN A 314 3.36 2.97 -12.84
N PRO A 315 2.04 2.75 -13.05
CA PRO A 315 1.07 2.73 -11.97
C PRO A 315 1.36 1.73 -10.85
N SER A 316 2.02 0.60 -11.17
CA SER A 316 2.43 -0.41 -10.19
C SER A 316 3.73 -0.06 -9.46
N ALA A 317 4.51 0.90 -9.96
CA ALA A 317 5.79 1.29 -9.40
C ALA A 317 5.63 2.18 -8.16
N ARG A 318 6.38 1.85 -7.11
CA ARG A 318 6.43 2.63 -5.87
C ARG A 318 7.80 3.27 -5.73
N MET A 319 7.82 4.54 -5.34
CA MET A 319 9.06 5.28 -5.15
C MET A 319 9.06 6.04 -3.82
N ALA A 320 10.22 6.03 -3.16
CA ALA A 320 10.51 6.80 -1.97
C ALA A 320 12.00 7.15 -1.93
N TRP A 321 12.40 8.13 -1.14
CA TRP A 321 13.82 8.46 -0.98
C TRP A 321 14.11 8.89 0.46
N SER A 322 15.38 8.77 0.85
CA SER A 322 15.88 9.21 2.15
C SER A 322 17.20 9.97 1.99
N GLU A 323 17.51 10.85 2.94
CA GLU A 323 18.83 11.45 3.08
C GLU A 323 19.75 10.51 3.86
N VAL A 324 21.00 10.41 3.43
CA VAL A 324 22.06 9.65 4.11
C VAL A 324 23.32 10.48 4.08
N ASP A 325 23.67 11.07 5.24
CA ASP A 325 24.74 12.06 5.35
C ASP A 325 24.50 13.26 4.40
N ASP A 326 25.44 13.55 3.50
CA ASP A 326 25.31 14.59 2.47
C ASP A 326 24.69 14.09 1.15
N ASP A 327 24.44 12.78 1.05
CA ASP A 327 23.95 12.09 -0.15
C ASP A 327 22.48 11.66 -0.01
N VAL A 328 21.95 10.98 -1.03
CA VAL A 328 20.56 10.51 -1.05
C VAL A 328 20.46 9.05 -1.49
N LEU A 329 19.47 8.35 -0.95
CA LEU A 329 19.16 6.96 -1.29
C LEU A 329 17.76 6.92 -1.90
N LEU A 330 17.67 6.56 -3.18
CA LEU A 330 16.40 6.31 -3.87
C LEU A 330 15.98 4.85 -3.65
N PHE A 331 14.69 4.65 -3.42
CA PHE A 331 14.02 3.36 -3.44
C PHE A 331 12.98 3.38 -4.55
N ALA A 332 13.09 2.48 -5.51
CA ALA A 332 12.16 2.35 -6.61
C ALA A 332 11.87 0.87 -6.84
N SER A 333 10.60 0.48 -6.74
CA SER A 333 10.10 -0.85 -7.06
C SER A 333 10.94 -1.99 -6.43
N GLY A 334 11.22 -1.88 -5.13
CA GLY A 334 11.96 -2.89 -4.37
C GLY A 334 13.49 -2.80 -4.48
N GLN A 335 14.03 -1.88 -5.30
CA GLN A 335 15.47 -1.68 -5.46
C GLN A 335 15.93 -0.37 -4.81
N SER A 336 17.21 -0.30 -4.44
CA SER A 336 17.81 0.91 -3.86
C SER A 336 19.01 1.41 -4.67
N ARG A 337 19.15 2.73 -4.81
CA ARG A 337 20.29 3.37 -5.48
C ARG A 337 20.84 4.51 -4.64
N TYR A 338 22.11 4.41 -4.24
CA TYR A 338 22.84 5.47 -3.56
C TYR A 338 23.33 6.50 -4.59
N LEU A 339 23.01 7.76 -4.36
CA LEU A 339 23.15 8.82 -5.35
C LEU A 339 23.76 10.07 -4.70
N PRO A 340 24.56 10.86 -5.45
CA PRO A 340 25.12 12.11 -4.95
C PRO A 340 24.03 13.08 -4.50
N GLY A 341 24.26 13.79 -3.39
CA GLY A 341 23.30 14.74 -2.81
C GLY A 341 22.79 15.83 -3.75
N LYS A 342 23.55 16.16 -4.81
CA LYS A 342 23.14 17.11 -5.87
C LYS A 342 21.85 16.67 -6.58
N LEU A 343 21.52 15.38 -6.59
CA LEU A 343 20.32 14.84 -7.25
C LEU A 343 19.06 14.89 -6.37
N ARG A 344 19.12 15.45 -5.15
CA ARG A 344 17.97 15.54 -4.24
C ARG A 344 16.72 16.16 -4.88
N GLU A 345 16.89 17.25 -5.63
CA GLU A 345 15.76 17.91 -6.28
C GLU A 345 15.23 17.10 -7.47
N LEU A 346 16.08 16.33 -8.16
CA LEU A 346 15.63 15.36 -9.16
C LEU A 346 14.80 14.25 -8.52
N LEU A 347 15.22 13.70 -7.36
CA LEU A 347 14.44 12.67 -6.66
C LEU A 347 13.07 13.18 -6.24
N LYS A 348 12.99 14.42 -5.73
CA LYS A 348 11.71 15.07 -5.43
C LYS A 348 10.84 15.19 -6.67
N LEU A 349 11.40 15.60 -7.80
CA LEU A 349 10.70 15.71 -9.07
C LEU A 349 10.17 14.34 -9.54
N VAL A 350 11.04 13.33 -9.66
CA VAL A 350 10.68 11.97 -10.09
C VAL A 350 9.64 11.33 -9.17
N CYS A 351 9.72 11.55 -7.86
CA CYS A 351 8.78 10.99 -6.89
C CYS A 351 7.44 11.76 -6.81
N SER A 352 7.33 12.98 -7.34
CA SER A 352 6.10 13.80 -7.20
C SER A 352 5.43 14.25 -8.49
N ALA A 353 6.15 14.24 -9.62
CA ALA A 353 5.61 14.63 -10.91
C ALA A 353 4.73 13.53 -11.49
N ASP A 354 3.62 13.95 -12.10
CA ASP A 354 2.74 13.06 -12.85
C ASP A 354 3.30 12.79 -14.26
N ALA A 355 4.11 13.73 -14.79
CA ALA A 355 4.80 13.63 -16.08
C ALA A 355 6.17 14.31 -16.06
N LEU A 356 7.16 13.68 -16.68
CA LEU A 356 8.52 14.18 -16.85
C LEU A 356 8.80 14.38 -18.33
N HIS A 357 9.26 15.58 -18.71
CA HIS A 357 9.48 15.96 -20.10
C HIS A 357 10.74 16.81 -20.21
N SER A 358 11.23 17.03 -21.43
CA SER A 358 12.51 17.71 -21.68
C SER A 358 12.66 19.06 -20.98
N GLU A 359 11.57 19.85 -20.88
CA GLU A 359 11.61 21.16 -20.22
C GLU A 359 11.82 21.07 -18.69
N ASN A 360 11.17 20.12 -18.00
CA ASN A 360 11.30 19.99 -16.54
C ASN A 360 12.53 19.15 -16.12
N LEU A 361 13.00 18.29 -17.03
CA LEU A 361 14.22 17.51 -16.86
C LEU A 361 15.47 18.25 -17.33
N GLY A 362 15.37 19.38 -18.03
CA GLY A 362 16.45 19.94 -18.84
C GLY A 362 17.83 20.06 -18.17
N THR A 363 17.91 20.52 -16.91
CA THR A 363 19.19 20.59 -16.19
C THR A 363 19.73 19.21 -15.81
N TRP A 364 18.85 18.26 -15.56
CA TRP A 364 19.17 16.88 -15.19
C TRP A 364 19.57 16.04 -16.40
N LEU A 365 19.03 16.34 -17.59
CA LEU A 365 19.50 15.76 -18.84
C LEU A 365 20.90 16.24 -19.23
N ALA A 366 21.36 17.39 -18.73
CA ALA A 366 22.75 17.82 -18.92
C ALA A 366 23.73 17.17 -17.93
N ASP A 367 23.24 16.63 -16.81
CA ASP A 367 24.04 15.97 -15.76
C ASP A 367 24.14 14.46 -16.02
N GLU A 368 25.34 13.90 -15.95
CA GLU A 368 25.59 12.47 -16.22
C GLU A 368 24.84 11.57 -15.21
N ASP A 369 24.99 11.82 -13.91
CA ASP A 369 24.30 11.03 -12.87
C ASP A 369 22.76 11.16 -13.00
N GLY A 370 22.28 12.35 -13.39
CA GLY A 370 20.85 12.59 -13.63
C GLY A 370 20.29 11.80 -14.82
N ARG A 371 21.02 11.77 -15.95
CA ARG A 371 20.65 10.97 -17.12
C ARG A 371 20.68 9.48 -16.83
N ASP A 372 21.76 9.01 -16.21
CA ASP A 372 21.93 7.60 -15.86
C ASP A 372 20.79 7.13 -14.97
N LEU A 373 20.44 7.92 -13.94
CA LEU A 373 19.34 7.59 -13.06
C LEU A 373 18.02 7.42 -13.82
N LEU A 374 17.68 8.37 -14.69
CA LEU A 374 16.41 8.33 -15.43
C LEU A 374 16.36 7.15 -16.40
N CYS A 375 17.45 6.92 -17.14
CA CYS A 375 17.58 5.78 -18.06
C CYS A 375 17.42 4.45 -17.31
N GLU A 376 18.04 4.33 -16.14
CA GLU A 376 17.95 3.15 -15.30
C GLU A 376 16.54 2.92 -14.71
N LEU A 377 15.82 3.97 -14.35
CA LEU A 377 14.43 3.86 -13.91
C LEU A 377 13.49 3.42 -15.04
N VAL A 378 13.80 3.79 -16.28
CA VAL A 378 13.08 3.32 -17.48
C VAL A 378 13.38 1.85 -17.75
N LYS A 379 14.66 1.43 -17.74
CA LYS A 379 15.04 0.02 -17.91
C LYS A 379 14.45 -0.88 -16.81
N GLN A 380 14.38 -0.37 -15.59
CA GLN A 380 13.73 -1.06 -14.48
C GLN A 380 12.19 -1.14 -14.65
N GLY A 381 11.59 -0.28 -15.48
CA GLY A 381 10.13 -0.21 -15.67
C GLY A 381 9.41 0.62 -14.61
N SER A 382 10.14 1.32 -13.75
CA SER A 382 9.53 2.19 -12.74
C SER A 382 9.07 3.52 -13.34
N LEU A 383 9.73 3.96 -14.41
CA LEU A 383 9.24 4.95 -15.36
C LEU A 383 9.00 4.26 -16.70
N GLY A 384 8.05 4.75 -17.48
CA GLY A 384 7.82 4.34 -18.86
C GLY A 384 7.58 5.58 -19.73
N PHE A 385 7.71 5.44 -21.04
CA PHE A 385 7.20 6.47 -21.94
C PHE A 385 5.67 6.43 -21.92
N ALA A 386 5.04 7.61 -21.93
CA ALA A 386 3.61 7.68 -22.19
C ALA A 386 3.38 7.18 -23.62
N ASP A 387 2.66 6.06 -23.75
CA ASP A 387 2.20 5.59 -25.04
C ASP A 387 1.35 6.69 -25.71
N GLU A 388 1.53 6.90 -27.03
CA GLU A 388 0.73 7.83 -27.85
C GLU A 388 -0.76 7.45 -27.91
#